data_AF-A0A0P6VZT8-F1
#
_entry.id   AF-A0A0P6VZT8-F1
#
_cell.length_a   1.000
_cell.length_b   1.000
_cell.length_c   1.000
_cell.angle_alpha   90.00
_cell.angle_beta   90.00
_cell.angle_gamma   90.00
#
_symmetry.space_group_name_H-M   'P 1'
#
loop_
_entity.id
_entity.type
_entity.pdbx_description
1 polymer ?
#
loop_
_entity_poly.entity_id
_entity_poly.type
_entity_poly.pdbx_seq_one_letter_code
_entity_poly.pdbx_strand_id
1 'polypeptide(L)'
;MKKRSILAGGVLFVGLFAFYWLYVEKTDSRPKNEEILSQINSSLHNAQAVEIQDFLKLDDGHGVAPFLSDKDQYGVSYWERHLTGWKVKAVRTDGEPKVWMLDGNDPSSFHIVWNINPGSDIQTLQYYFTRERGYSSSGEQQHYVPGILMKTEASLAGNSYGAMKIPGEWGDALTLSDGSDAPDPLFGDNINMGIHSRFGWIPLDENNKEVKWKNSTNNSSYYKGNVREQHMQLLDQYQIERGEF
;
A
#
# COMPACT_ATOMS: atom_id res chain seq x y z
N MET A 1 -48.56 15.99 -29.57
CA MET A 1 -47.97 15.57 -28.28
C MET A 1 -46.99 14.41 -28.43
N LYS A 2 -47.35 13.30 -29.10
CA LYS A 2 -46.47 12.11 -29.31
C LYS A 2 -45.08 12.38 -29.91
N LYS A 3 -44.95 13.33 -30.85
CA LYS A 3 -43.64 13.67 -31.45
C LYS A 3 -42.68 14.37 -30.49
N ARG A 4 -43.19 15.18 -29.55
CA ARG A 4 -42.37 15.88 -28.54
C ARG A 4 -41.88 14.96 -27.43
N SER A 5 -42.69 13.96 -27.06
CA SER A 5 -42.29 12.93 -26.08
C SER A 5 -41.26 11.93 -26.66
N ILE A 6 -41.33 11.61 -27.96
CA ILE A 6 -40.29 10.81 -28.64
C ILE A 6 -38.97 11.59 -28.74
N LEU A 7 -39.03 12.88 -29.06
CA LEU A 7 -37.83 13.73 -29.11
C LEU A 7 -37.17 13.88 -27.72
N ALA A 8 -37.97 14.08 -26.68
CA ALA A 8 -37.49 14.18 -25.31
C ALA A 8 -36.86 12.86 -24.81
N GLY A 9 -37.47 11.71 -25.15
CA GLY A 9 -36.90 10.40 -24.85
C GLY A 9 -35.56 10.17 -25.57
N GLY A 10 -35.44 10.59 -26.84
CA GLY A 10 -34.20 10.50 -27.61
C GLY A 10 -33.07 11.36 -27.01
N VAL A 11 -33.35 12.60 -26.62
CA VAL A 11 -32.37 13.48 -25.97
C VAL A 11 -31.91 12.92 -24.62
N LEU A 12 -32.84 12.37 -23.84
CA LEU A 12 -32.51 11.77 -22.54
C LEU A 12 -31.66 10.50 -22.71
N PHE A 13 -31.94 9.69 -23.73
CA PHE A 13 -31.13 8.50 -24.05
C PHE A 13 -29.72 8.88 -24.53
N VAL A 14 -29.59 9.89 -25.39
CA VAL A 14 -28.28 10.42 -25.82
C VAL A 14 -27.51 11.02 -24.63
N GLY A 15 -28.20 11.72 -23.73
CA GLY A 15 -27.59 12.25 -22.51
C GLY A 15 -27.09 11.14 -21.57
N LEU A 16 -27.89 10.10 -21.33
CA LEU A 16 -27.49 8.94 -20.53
C LEU A 16 -26.37 8.15 -21.20
N PHE A 17 -26.39 7.99 -22.51
CA PHE A 17 -25.33 7.32 -23.26
C PHE A 17 -24.03 8.11 -23.23
N ALA A 18 -24.08 9.43 -23.42
CA ALA A 18 -22.91 10.30 -23.31
C ALA A 18 -22.35 10.32 -21.87
N PHE A 19 -23.22 10.32 -20.87
CA PHE A 19 -22.82 10.18 -19.46
C PHE A 19 -22.16 8.83 -19.21
N TYR A 20 -22.77 7.72 -19.67
CA TYR A 20 -22.20 6.38 -19.56
C TYR A 20 -20.84 6.28 -20.26
N TRP A 21 -20.71 6.78 -21.49
CA TRP A 21 -19.46 6.74 -22.25
C TRP A 21 -18.35 7.56 -21.57
N LEU A 22 -18.65 8.79 -21.16
CA LEU A 22 -17.66 9.67 -20.54
C LEU A 22 -17.29 9.25 -19.12
N TYR A 23 -18.23 8.67 -18.37
CA TYR A 23 -18.01 8.25 -17.00
C TYR A 23 -17.44 6.82 -16.97
N VAL A 24 -18.13 5.83 -17.55
CA VAL A 24 -17.82 4.40 -17.42
C VAL A 24 -16.61 3.97 -18.27
N GLU A 25 -16.49 4.42 -19.52
CA GLU A 25 -15.35 4.01 -20.34
C GLU A 25 -14.03 4.66 -19.87
N LYS A 26 -14.12 5.91 -19.40
CA LYS A 26 -12.98 6.59 -18.79
C LYS A 26 -12.68 6.08 -17.38
N THR A 27 -13.67 5.46 -16.70
CA THR A 27 -13.46 4.93 -15.35
C THR A 27 -12.47 3.78 -15.29
N ASP A 28 -12.39 2.94 -16.32
CA ASP A 28 -11.55 1.75 -16.25
C ASP A 28 -10.18 1.93 -16.93
N SER A 29 -9.92 3.10 -17.51
CA SER A 29 -8.68 3.35 -18.24
C SER A 29 -7.49 3.58 -17.30
N ARG A 30 -6.45 2.76 -17.44
CA ARG A 30 -5.12 2.97 -16.86
C ARG A 30 -4.51 4.27 -17.42
N PRO A 31 -3.85 5.10 -16.60
CA PRO A 31 -3.14 6.28 -17.10
C PRO A 31 -1.98 5.88 -18.01
N LYS A 32 -1.70 6.68 -19.03
CA LYS A 32 -0.59 6.39 -19.96
C LYS A 32 0.75 6.59 -19.27
N ASN A 33 1.77 5.82 -19.65
CA ASN A 33 3.09 5.89 -19.04
C ASN A 33 3.68 7.32 -19.09
N GLU A 34 3.46 8.09 -20.16
CA GLU A 34 3.95 9.47 -20.27
C GLU A 34 3.27 10.39 -19.24
N GLU A 35 1.97 10.17 -18.97
CA GLU A 35 1.24 10.90 -17.93
C GLU A 35 1.75 10.53 -16.53
N ILE A 36 2.00 9.24 -16.30
CA ILE A 36 2.56 8.72 -15.05
C ILE A 36 3.93 9.38 -14.78
N LEU A 37 4.85 9.31 -15.74
CA LEU A 37 6.19 9.90 -15.64
C LEU A 37 6.13 11.42 -15.39
N SER A 38 5.26 12.13 -16.12
CA SER A 38 5.09 13.57 -15.99
C SER A 38 4.59 13.97 -14.59
N GLN A 39 3.59 13.27 -14.04
CA GLN A 39 3.09 13.57 -12.71
C GLN A 39 4.10 13.18 -11.60
N ILE A 40 4.82 12.07 -11.75
CA ILE A 40 5.89 11.67 -10.81
C ILE A 40 6.96 12.75 -10.75
N ASN A 41 7.53 13.12 -11.91
CA ASN A 41 8.66 14.05 -11.97
C ASN A 41 8.26 15.50 -11.64
N SER A 42 7.02 15.90 -11.90
CA SER A 42 6.51 17.21 -11.46
C SER A 42 6.22 17.27 -9.96
N SER A 43 5.82 16.15 -9.34
CA SER A 43 5.54 16.07 -7.91
C SER A 43 6.82 15.92 -7.08
N LEU A 44 7.77 15.13 -7.57
CA LEU A 44 9.06 14.88 -6.94
C LEU A 44 10.17 14.96 -8.00
N HIS A 45 10.75 16.15 -8.17
CA HIS A 45 11.73 16.42 -9.23
C HIS A 45 12.98 15.53 -9.15
N ASN A 46 13.40 15.16 -7.94
CA ASN A 46 14.54 14.25 -7.73
C ASN A 46 14.17 12.76 -7.85
N ALA A 47 12.91 12.41 -8.17
CA ALA A 47 12.54 11.04 -8.52
C ALA A 47 13.18 10.61 -9.84
N GLN A 48 13.31 11.55 -10.79
CA GLN A 48 13.93 11.34 -12.10
C GLN A 48 13.48 10.02 -12.76
N ALA A 49 12.18 9.74 -12.68
CA ALA A 49 11.58 8.54 -13.25
C ALA A 49 11.74 8.57 -14.77
N VAL A 50 12.26 7.48 -15.34
CA VAL A 50 12.48 7.33 -16.78
C VAL A 50 11.61 6.23 -17.38
N GLU A 51 11.26 5.22 -16.59
CA GLU A 51 10.50 4.07 -17.05
C GLU A 51 9.44 3.68 -16.02
N ILE A 52 8.23 3.39 -16.51
CA ILE A 52 7.15 2.81 -15.71
C ILE A 52 7.12 1.32 -15.99
N GLN A 53 7.34 0.52 -14.96
CA GLN A 53 7.34 -0.93 -15.06
C GLN A 53 5.91 -1.45 -15.21
N ASP A 54 4.97 -0.92 -14.42
CA ASP A 54 3.56 -1.29 -14.48
C ASP A 54 2.63 -0.26 -13.82
N PHE A 55 1.33 -0.55 -13.84
CA PHE A 55 0.27 0.14 -13.09
C PHE A 55 -0.66 -0.92 -12.53
N LEU A 56 -0.44 -1.26 -11.27
CA LEU A 56 -1.20 -2.23 -10.51
C LEU A 56 -2.45 -1.55 -9.95
N LYS A 57 -3.64 -1.92 -10.43
CA LYS A 57 -4.89 -1.51 -9.78
C LYS A 57 -5.08 -2.32 -8.51
N LEU A 58 -5.30 -1.64 -7.38
CA LEU A 58 -5.61 -2.27 -6.10
C LEU A 58 -7.12 -2.43 -5.91
N ASP A 59 -7.88 -1.42 -6.39
CA ASP A 59 -9.33 -1.42 -6.51
C ASP A 59 -9.75 -0.45 -7.63
N ASP A 60 -11.03 -0.06 -7.68
CA ASP A 60 -11.58 0.86 -8.68
C ASP A 60 -11.06 2.30 -8.55
N GLY A 61 -10.52 2.67 -7.38
CA GLY A 61 -10.11 4.01 -6.99
C GLY A 61 -8.62 4.18 -6.74
N HIS A 62 -7.86 3.09 -6.58
CA HIS A 62 -6.48 3.11 -6.13
C HIS A 62 -5.58 2.30 -7.05
N GLY A 63 -4.40 2.85 -7.32
CA GLY A 63 -3.40 2.21 -8.16
C GLY A 63 -1.98 2.51 -7.71
N VAL A 64 -1.06 1.65 -8.11
CA VAL A 64 0.36 1.77 -7.83
C VAL A 64 1.12 1.68 -9.14
N ALA A 65 2.06 2.60 -9.36
CA ALA A 65 2.97 2.52 -10.51
C ALA A 65 4.42 2.39 -10.02
N PRO A 66 5.00 1.18 -10.06
CA PRO A 66 6.43 0.96 -9.89
C PRO A 66 7.20 1.59 -11.06
N PHE A 67 8.31 2.24 -10.76
CA PHE A 67 9.13 2.94 -11.75
C PHE A 67 10.62 2.77 -11.50
N LEU A 68 11.40 2.93 -12.57
CA LEU A 68 12.86 3.02 -12.56
C LEU A 68 13.28 4.47 -12.78
N SER A 69 14.24 4.96 -12.00
CA SER A 69 14.87 6.27 -12.20
C SER A 69 16.12 6.20 -13.07
N ASP A 70 16.57 7.35 -13.58
CA ASP A 70 17.85 7.48 -14.30
C ASP A 70 19.10 7.19 -13.44
N LYS A 71 18.92 6.96 -12.15
CA LYS A 71 19.95 6.60 -11.16
C LYS A 71 19.86 5.13 -10.72
N ASP A 72 19.17 4.30 -11.48
CA ASP A 72 18.93 2.88 -11.17
C ASP A 72 18.22 2.67 -9.82
N GLN A 73 17.40 3.64 -9.39
CA GLN A 73 16.54 3.50 -8.21
C GLN A 73 15.18 2.93 -8.60
N TYR A 74 14.75 1.92 -7.87
CA TYR A 74 13.44 1.30 -8.03
C TYR A 74 12.48 1.95 -7.05
N GLY A 75 11.56 2.77 -7.57
CA GLY A 75 10.63 3.56 -6.79
C GLY A 75 9.18 3.14 -6.98
N VAL A 76 8.30 3.72 -6.18
CA VAL A 76 6.86 3.44 -6.21
C VAL A 76 6.09 4.75 -6.18
N SER A 77 5.04 4.84 -6.99
CA SER A 77 4.08 5.94 -6.94
C SER A 77 2.66 5.43 -6.65
N TYR A 78 1.94 6.20 -5.86
CA TYR A 78 0.62 5.89 -5.33
C TYR A 78 -0.41 6.81 -5.97
N TRP A 79 -1.52 6.24 -6.42
CA TRP A 79 -2.48 6.91 -7.27
C TRP A 79 -3.89 6.75 -6.74
N GLU A 80 -4.61 7.86 -6.67
CA GLU A 80 -6.04 7.87 -6.43
C GLU A 80 -6.76 8.35 -7.67
N ARG A 81 -7.94 7.79 -7.88
CA ARG A 81 -8.79 8.13 -9.00
C ARG A 81 -9.76 9.23 -8.60
N HIS A 82 -9.76 10.29 -9.40
CA HIS A 82 -10.71 11.39 -9.29
C HIS A 82 -11.63 11.44 -10.52
N LEU A 83 -12.66 12.29 -10.46
CA LEU A 83 -13.59 12.54 -11.56
C LEU A 83 -12.89 12.88 -12.89
N THR A 84 -11.73 13.54 -12.82
CA THR A 84 -10.95 13.98 -13.99
C THR A 84 -9.86 13.00 -14.42
N GLY A 85 -9.69 11.87 -13.72
CA GLY A 85 -8.67 10.86 -13.98
C GLY A 85 -7.82 10.55 -12.77
N TRP A 86 -6.74 9.79 -12.99
CA TRP A 86 -5.80 9.39 -11.96
C TRP A 86 -4.88 10.54 -11.55
N LYS A 87 -4.65 10.68 -10.24
CA LYS A 87 -3.73 11.67 -9.67
C LYS A 87 -2.75 10.98 -8.75
N VAL A 88 -1.48 11.36 -8.89
CA VAL A 88 -0.44 10.92 -7.97
C VAL A 88 -0.67 11.55 -6.59
N LYS A 89 -0.55 10.71 -5.57
CA LYS A 89 -0.80 11.01 -4.17
C LYS A 89 0.46 10.88 -3.35
N ALA A 90 1.28 9.90 -3.65
CA ALA A 90 2.61 9.79 -3.08
C ALA A 90 3.60 9.26 -4.12
N VAL A 91 4.87 9.60 -3.94
CA VAL A 91 5.99 9.07 -4.71
C VAL A 91 7.10 8.77 -3.72
N ARG A 92 7.76 7.62 -3.89
CA ARG A 92 8.99 7.29 -3.20
C ARG A 92 10.01 6.73 -4.17
N THR A 93 11.27 7.05 -3.91
CA THR A 93 12.41 6.48 -4.65
C THR A 93 13.02 5.28 -3.95
N ASP A 94 12.54 4.94 -2.75
CA ASP A 94 12.77 3.65 -2.14
C ASP A 94 11.76 2.62 -2.61
N GLY A 95 12.25 1.43 -2.93
CA GLY A 95 11.46 0.28 -3.37
C GLY A 95 11.04 -0.63 -2.21
N GLU A 96 11.31 -0.20 -0.99
CA GLU A 96 11.11 -0.98 0.23
C GLU A 96 9.63 -1.33 0.43
N PRO A 97 9.33 -2.57 0.88
CA PRO A 97 7.97 -2.94 1.24
C PRO A 97 7.35 -2.01 2.28
N LYS A 98 6.15 -1.51 1.97
CA LYS A 98 5.35 -0.69 2.88
C LYS A 98 3.89 -1.11 2.82
N VAL A 99 3.19 -0.92 3.94
CA VAL A 99 1.73 -1.11 3.99
C VAL A 99 1.06 0.21 3.65
N TRP A 100 0.30 0.23 2.55
CA TRP A 100 -0.58 1.33 2.19
C TRP A 100 -1.99 1.05 2.71
N MET A 101 -2.49 1.96 3.55
CA MET A 101 -3.84 1.91 4.12
C MET A 101 -4.76 2.77 3.25
N LEU A 102 -5.52 2.14 2.37
CA LEU A 102 -6.45 2.85 1.48
C LEU A 102 -7.58 3.54 2.27
N ASP A 103 -8.13 2.81 3.25
CA ASP A 103 -8.99 3.34 4.30
C ASP A 103 -8.41 2.93 5.65
N GLY A 104 -7.86 3.89 6.40
CA GLY A 104 -7.23 3.64 7.70
C GLY A 104 -8.17 3.13 8.80
N ASN A 105 -9.46 2.97 8.51
CA ASN A 105 -10.46 2.44 9.43
C ASN A 105 -10.89 1.01 9.06
N ASP A 106 -10.46 0.52 7.90
CA ASP A 106 -10.77 -0.82 7.40
C ASP A 106 -9.47 -1.56 7.04
N PRO A 107 -9.01 -2.52 7.86
CA PRO A 107 -7.78 -3.25 7.57
C PRO A 107 -7.89 -4.10 6.30
N SER A 108 -9.10 -4.46 5.85
CA SER A 108 -9.30 -5.23 4.63
C SER A 108 -8.93 -4.45 3.36
N SER A 109 -8.78 -3.13 3.51
CA SER A 109 -8.30 -2.21 2.48
C SER A 109 -6.77 -2.11 2.41
N PHE A 110 -6.03 -2.70 3.37
CA PHE A 110 -4.59 -2.52 3.47
C PHE A 110 -3.83 -3.40 2.46
N HIS A 111 -2.81 -2.83 1.83
CA HIS A 111 -1.98 -3.51 0.84
C HIS A 111 -0.49 -3.37 1.17
N ILE A 112 0.25 -4.46 1.08
CA ILE A 112 1.72 -4.43 1.03
C ILE A 112 2.13 -4.11 -0.40
N VAL A 113 3.04 -3.16 -0.58
CA VAL A 113 3.50 -2.67 -1.89
C VAL A 113 5.02 -2.61 -1.91
N TRP A 114 5.64 -3.09 -2.99
CA TRP A 114 7.10 -3.13 -3.14
C TRP A 114 7.56 -2.91 -4.59
N ASN A 115 8.81 -2.47 -4.76
CA ASN A 115 9.53 -2.46 -6.03
C ASN A 115 11.02 -2.72 -5.80
N ILE A 116 11.40 -3.99 -5.83
CA ILE A 116 12.75 -4.47 -5.58
C ILE A 116 13.59 -4.38 -6.86
N ASN A 117 14.90 -4.16 -6.71
CA ASN A 117 15.84 -4.25 -7.81
C ASN A 117 15.96 -5.72 -8.28
N PRO A 118 15.67 -6.06 -9.56
CA PRO A 118 15.77 -7.41 -10.10
C PRO A 118 17.20 -7.96 -10.14
N GLY A 119 18.22 -7.10 -10.07
CA GLY A 119 19.63 -7.49 -9.94
C GLY A 119 20.03 -7.87 -8.50
N SER A 120 19.09 -7.88 -7.55
CA SER A 120 19.31 -8.43 -6.21
C SER A 120 19.15 -9.95 -6.20
N ASP A 121 19.80 -10.63 -5.26
CA ASP A 121 19.66 -12.08 -5.08
C ASP A 121 18.31 -12.47 -4.42
N ILE A 122 17.38 -11.52 -4.27
CA ILE A 122 16.12 -11.70 -3.56
C ILE A 122 15.12 -12.43 -4.49
N GLN A 123 14.59 -13.55 -4.02
CA GLN A 123 13.58 -14.35 -4.72
C GLN A 123 12.24 -14.40 -3.99
N THR A 124 12.26 -14.21 -2.67
CA THR A 124 11.06 -14.24 -1.83
C THR A 124 11.10 -13.09 -0.84
N LEU A 125 9.97 -12.40 -0.69
CA LEU A 125 9.74 -11.45 0.39
C LEU A 125 8.85 -12.13 1.42
N GLN A 126 9.40 -12.37 2.61
CA GLN A 126 8.63 -12.91 3.72
C GLN A 126 8.16 -11.76 4.59
N TYR A 127 6.85 -11.66 4.82
CA TYR A 127 6.24 -10.59 5.56
C TYR A 127 5.69 -11.09 6.90
N TYR A 128 5.73 -10.20 7.88
CA TYR A 128 5.31 -10.47 9.24
C TYR A 128 4.38 -9.40 9.75
N PHE A 129 3.36 -9.83 10.49
CA PHE A 129 2.67 -9.00 11.45
C PHE A 129 3.03 -9.50 12.84
N THR A 130 3.46 -8.58 13.68
CA THR A 130 3.80 -8.87 15.07
C THR A 130 2.98 -8.01 16.01
N ARG A 131 2.66 -8.58 17.18
CA ARG A 131 2.16 -7.83 18.32
C ARG A 131 2.90 -8.28 19.55
N GLU A 132 3.51 -7.35 20.28
CA GLU A 132 4.19 -7.68 21.52
C GLU A 132 3.16 -8.17 22.57
N ARG A 133 3.61 -9.07 23.44
CA ARG A 133 2.82 -9.46 24.61
C ARG A 133 2.82 -8.30 25.61
N GLY A 134 1.66 -8.03 26.22
CA GLY A 134 1.51 -6.99 27.23
C GLY A 134 0.96 -7.57 28.52
N TYR A 135 1.40 -7.02 29.65
CA TYR A 135 0.74 -7.23 30.94
C TYR A 135 0.64 -5.89 31.65
N SER A 136 -0.56 -5.50 32.04
CA SER A 136 -0.80 -4.31 32.84
C SER A 136 -1.67 -4.66 34.05
N SER A 137 -1.49 -3.89 35.13
CA SER A 137 -2.30 -4.04 36.34
C SER A 137 -2.67 -2.66 36.87
N SER A 138 -3.94 -2.48 37.17
CA SER A 138 -4.50 -1.27 37.76
C SER A 138 -5.42 -1.66 38.91
N GLY A 139 -4.97 -1.44 40.15
CA GLY A 139 -5.67 -1.93 41.34
C GLY A 139 -5.74 -3.47 41.34
N GLU A 140 -6.96 -4.01 41.43
CA GLU A 140 -7.22 -5.47 41.36
C GLU A 140 -7.40 -5.98 39.92
N GLN A 141 -7.49 -5.09 38.92
CA GLN A 141 -7.64 -5.50 37.53
C GLN A 141 -6.27 -5.85 36.94
N GLN A 142 -6.20 -7.02 36.32
CA GLN A 142 -5.06 -7.51 35.58
C GLN A 142 -5.47 -7.70 34.13
N HIS A 143 -4.73 -7.10 33.21
CA HIS A 143 -4.96 -7.22 31.78
C HIS A 143 -3.74 -7.87 31.14
N TYR A 144 -3.99 -8.93 30.38
CA TYR A 144 -2.98 -9.62 29.61
C TYR A 144 -3.32 -9.51 28.12
N VAL A 145 -2.35 -9.06 27.34
CA VAL A 145 -2.42 -8.99 25.88
C VAL A 145 -1.51 -10.09 25.33
N PRO A 146 -2.05 -11.10 24.62
CA PRO A 146 -1.23 -12.13 24.02
C PRO A 146 -0.41 -11.58 22.85
N GLY A 147 0.85 -12.02 22.79
CA GLY A 147 1.70 -11.76 21.64
C GLY A 147 1.20 -12.49 20.40
N ILE A 148 1.35 -11.85 19.24
CA ILE A 148 0.94 -12.41 17.95
C ILE A 148 2.14 -12.37 17.00
N LEU A 149 2.34 -13.46 16.26
CA LEU A 149 3.28 -13.54 15.15
C LEU A 149 2.58 -14.25 14.00
N MET A 150 2.36 -13.54 12.91
CA MET A 150 1.74 -14.07 11.69
C MET A 150 2.64 -13.80 10.50
N LYS A 151 2.63 -14.72 9.54
CA LYS A 151 3.58 -14.75 8.43
C LYS A 151 2.84 -14.93 7.11
N THR A 152 3.25 -14.18 6.10
CA THR A 152 2.89 -14.43 4.70
C THR A 152 4.10 -14.22 3.81
N GLU A 153 4.02 -14.54 2.53
CA GLU A 153 5.14 -14.41 1.60
C GLU A 153 4.68 -14.07 0.19
N ALA A 154 5.54 -13.36 -0.53
CA ALA A 154 5.41 -13.11 -1.96
C ALA A 154 6.65 -13.65 -2.66
N SER A 155 6.45 -14.54 -3.64
CA SER A 155 7.51 -14.93 -4.56
C SER A 155 7.68 -13.83 -5.62
N LEU A 156 8.92 -13.44 -5.88
CA LEU A 156 9.23 -12.49 -6.93
C LEU A 156 9.22 -13.19 -8.30
N ALA A 157 9.69 -14.44 -8.42
CA ALA A 157 9.60 -15.26 -9.64
C ALA A 157 9.91 -14.51 -10.95
N GLY A 158 10.87 -13.56 -10.92
CA GLY A 158 11.24 -12.69 -12.05
C GLY A 158 10.51 -11.34 -12.15
N ASN A 159 9.43 -11.14 -11.39
CA ASN A 159 8.75 -9.85 -11.21
C ASN A 159 9.30 -9.13 -9.98
N SER A 160 10.00 -8.04 -10.23
CA SER A 160 10.71 -7.31 -9.17
C SER A 160 9.79 -6.39 -8.35
N TYR A 161 8.53 -6.21 -8.77
CA TYR A 161 7.57 -5.32 -8.14
C TYR A 161 6.24 -6.03 -7.89
N GLY A 162 5.44 -5.48 -6.98
CA GLY A 162 4.12 -6.04 -6.72
C GLY A 162 3.34 -5.30 -5.65
N ALA A 163 2.10 -5.74 -5.51
CA ALA A 163 1.23 -5.36 -4.43
C ALA A 163 0.35 -6.56 -4.05
N MET A 164 0.09 -6.74 -2.76
CA MET A 164 -0.84 -7.76 -2.26
C MET A 164 -1.65 -7.21 -1.10
N LYS A 165 -2.89 -7.69 -0.94
CA LYS A 165 -3.65 -7.42 0.29
C LYS A 165 -2.96 -8.07 1.47
N ILE A 166 -3.05 -7.44 2.63
CA ILE A 166 -2.67 -8.14 3.87
C ILE A 166 -3.60 -9.35 4.07
N PRO A 167 -3.11 -10.45 4.67
CA PRO A 167 -3.96 -11.57 5.07
C PRO A 167 -5.12 -11.10 5.97
N GLY A 168 -6.31 -11.70 5.81
CA GLY A 168 -7.49 -11.33 6.61
C GLY A 168 -7.25 -11.46 8.11
N GLU A 169 -6.52 -12.49 8.53
CA GLU A 169 -6.12 -12.71 9.93
C GLU A 169 -5.28 -11.55 10.52
N TRP A 170 -4.52 -10.82 9.70
CA TRP A 170 -3.79 -9.62 10.14
C TRP A 170 -4.77 -8.49 10.42
N GLY A 171 -5.76 -8.33 9.55
CA GLY A 171 -6.85 -7.38 9.76
C GLY A 171 -7.65 -7.68 11.04
N ASP A 172 -8.01 -8.95 11.25
CA ASP A 172 -8.69 -9.38 12.47
C ASP A 172 -7.84 -9.05 13.71
N ALA A 173 -6.54 -9.36 13.69
CA ALA A 173 -5.64 -9.08 14.80
C ALA A 173 -5.44 -7.59 15.09
N LEU A 174 -5.48 -6.74 14.06
CA LEU A 174 -5.44 -5.28 14.20
C LEU A 174 -6.69 -4.71 14.90
N THR A 175 -7.83 -5.39 14.77
CA THR A 175 -9.09 -4.98 15.43
C THR A 175 -9.25 -5.55 16.84
N LEU A 176 -8.39 -6.49 17.25
CA LEU A 176 -8.40 -7.00 18.61
C LEU A 176 -7.98 -5.88 19.57
N SER A 177 -8.90 -5.50 20.47
CA SER A 177 -8.60 -4.59 21.57
C SER A 177 -7.36 -5.07 22.34
N ASP A 178 -6.46 -4.12 22.64
CA ASP A 178 -5.30 -4.33 23.52
C ASP A 178 -5.68 -4.22 25.02
N GLY A 179 -6.97 -4.20 25.33
CA GLY A 179 -7.48 -4.04 26.69
C GLY A 179 -7.30 -2.64 27.27
N SER A 180 -6.86 -1.65 26.48
CA SER A 180 -6.90 -0.25 26.88
C SER A 180 -8.27 0.35 26.54
N ASP A 181 -9.07 0.67 27.56
CA ASP A 181 -10.35 1.39 27.42
C ASP A 181 -10.16 2.88 27.07
N ALA A 182 -8.97 3.28 26.63
CA ALA A 182 -8.64 4.67 26.34
C ALA A 182 -8.72 4.92 24.83
N PRO A 183 -9.81 5.51 24.31
CA PRO A 183 -9.75 6.15 23.01
C PRO A 183 -8.68 7.23 23.09
N ASP A 184 -7.61 7.12 22.29
CA ASP A 184 -6.60 8.17 22.22
C ASP A 184 -7.26 9.44 21.64
N PRO A 185 -7.47 10.50 22.46
CA PRO A 185 -8.25 11.66 22.03
C PRO A 185 -7.54 12.47 20.93
N LEU A 186 -6.26 12.17 20.66
CA LEU A 186 -5.44 12.88 19.68
C LEU A 186 -5.57 12.30 18.26
N PHE A 187 -6.09 11.08 18.11
CA PHE A 187 -6.22 10.39 16.82
C PHE A 187 -7.65 9.90 16.63
N GLY A 188 -8.58 10.82 16.34
CA GLY A 188 -9.99 10.51 16.10
C GLY A 188 -10.20 9.36 15.11
N ASP A 189 -11.14 8.47 15.44
CA ASP A 189 -11.81 7.47 14.59
C ASP A 189 -10.94 6.53 13.73
N ASN A 190 -9.65 6.36 14.01
CA ASN A 190 -8.79 5.46 13.22
C ASN A 190 -8.50 4.16 13.94
N ILE A 191 -8.20 3.09 13.19
CA ILE A 191 -7.58 1.89 13.76
C ILE A 191 -6.29 2.35 14.42
N ASN A 192 -6.34 2.47 15.75
CA ASN A 192 -5.15 2.62 16.55
C ASN A 192 -4.47 1.25 16.46
N MET A 193 -3.46 1.15 15.60
CA MET A 193 -2.56 0.02 15.67
C MET A 193 -1.97 0.09 17.06
N GLY A 194 -2.52 -0.71 17.99
CA GLY A 194 -2.15 -0.66 19.39
C GLY A 194 -0.64 -0.58 19.49
N ILE A 195 -0.14 0.14 20.49
CA ILE A 195 1.25 0.63 20.64
C ILE A 195 2.35 -0.45 20.46
N HIS A 196 1.93 -1.71 20.34
CA HIS A 196 2.72 -2.93 20.24
C HIS A 196 2.58 -3.70 18.93
N SER A 197 1.79 -3.25 17.95
CA SER A 197 1.61 -3.92 16.65
C SER A 197 2.56 -3.37 15.59
N ARG A 198 3.26 -4.24 14.87
CA ARG A 198 4.23 -3.85 13.83
C ARG A 198 4.11 -4.75 12.61
N PHE A 199 4.51 -4.19 11.47
CA PHE A 199 4.77 -4.97 10.27
C PHE A 199 6.27 -5.08 10.06
N GLY A 200 6.71 -6.23 9.59
CA GLY A 200 8.11 -6.45 9.25
C GLY A 200 8.28 -7.36 8.06
N TRP A 201 9.51 -7.46 7.56
CA TRP A 201 9.81 -8.26 6.39
C TRP A 201 11.25 -8.78 6.41
N ILE A 202 11.46 -9.92 5.74
CA ILE A 202 12.75 -10.58 5.54
C ILE A 202 12.90 -10.89 4.05
N PRO A 203 13.91 -10.33 3.35
CA PRO A 203 14.28 -10.74 2.00
C PRO A 203 15.03 -12.07 2.00
N LEU A 204 14.62 -13.01 1.15
CA LEU A 204 15.22 -14.34 1.05
C LEU A 204 15.69 -14.64 -0.38
N ASP A 205 16.79 -15.39 -0.51
CA ASP A 205 17.28 -15.93 -1.79
C ASP A 205 16.52 -17.19 -2.23
N GLU A 206 16.93 -17.79 -3.36
CA GLU A 206 16.37 -19.04 -3.89
C GLU A 206 16.48 -20.24 -2.93
N ASN A 207 17.40 -20.18 -1.96
CA ASN A 207 17.67 -21.21 -0.97
C ASN A 207 17.02 -20.91 0.39
N ASN A 208 16.13 -19.90 0.46
CA ASN A 208 15.49 -19.40 1.68
C ASN A 208 16.47 -18.83 2.72
N LYS A 209 17.63 -18.33 2.28
CA LYS A 209 18.58 -17.63 3.14
C LYS A 209 18.35 -16.13 3.10
N GLU A 210 18.48 -15.50 4.26
CA GLU A 210 18.37 -14.06 4.37
C GLU A 210 19.41 -13.34 3.50
N VAL A 211 18.94 -12.37 2.72
CA VAL A 211 19.77 -11.53 1.84
C VAL A 211 19.87 -10.14 2.43
N LYS A 212 21.06 -9.56 2.47
CA LYS A 212 21.21 -8.19 2.94
C LYS A 212 20.50 -7.21 1.99
N TRP A 213 19.48 -6.51 2.48
CA TRP A 213 18.89 -5.38 1.75
C TRP A 213 19.91 -4.25 1.60
N LYS A 214 20.20 -3.88 0.35
CA LYS A 214 21.06 -2.73 0.04
C LYS A 214 20.15 -1.54 -0.23
N ASN A 215 19.85 -0.77 0.81
CA ASN A 215 19.06 0.44 0.64
C ASN A 215 19.86 1.49 -0.15
N SER A 216 19.20 2.24 -1.02
CA SER A 216 19.80 3.42 -1.64
C SER A 216 19.99 4.49 -0.56
N THR A 217 21.18 5.07 -0.47
CA THR A 217 21.50 6.08 0.56
C THR A 217 20.85 7.45 0.32
N ASN A 218 20.20 7.65 -0.84
CA ASN A 218 19.59 8.90 -1.25
C ASN A 218 18.12 8.71 -1.64
N ASN A 219 17.32 8.24 -0.67
CA ASN A 219 15.88 8.08 -0.86
C ASN A 219 15.16 9.41 -0.62
N SER A 220 14.07 9.61 -1.34
CA SER A 220 13.23 10.79 -1.29
C SER A 220 11.77 10.38 -1.43
N SER A 221 10.90 11.15 -0.80
CA SER A 221 9.47 10.89 -0.85
C SER A 221 8.67 12.19 -0.95
N TYR A 222 7.54 12.09 -1.64
CA TYR A 222 6.52 13.13 -1.75
C TYR A 222 5.18 12.54 -1.31
N TYR A 223 4.38 13.34 -0.60
CA TYR A 223 3.03 12.98 -0.18
C TYR A 223 2.09 14.17 -0.38
N LYS A 224 0.87 13.88 -0.83
CA LYS A 224 -0.20 14.85 -1.05
C LYS A 224 -1.50 14.35 -0.43
N GLY A 225 -2.03 15.11 0.52
CA GLY A 225 -3.27 14.75 1.22
C GLY A 225 -3.05 13.63 2.24
N ASN A 226 -4.10 12.84 2.50
CA ASN A 226 -4.12 11.80 3.53
C ASN A 226 -3.68 10.44 2.96
N VAL A 227 -2.41 10.34 2.52
CA VAL A 227 -1.83 9.04 2.16
C VAL A 227 -1.25 8.43 3.42
N ARG A 228 -1.82 7.30 3.87
CA ARG A 228 -1.40 6.63 5.10
C ARG A 228 -0.59 5.40 4.77
N GLU A 229 0.68 5.47 5.12
CA GLU A 229 1.60 4.38 4.87
C GLU A 229 2.37 4.06 6.12
N GLN A 230 2.56 2.76 6.34
CA GLN A 230 3.33 2.26 7.45
C GLN A 230 4.58 1.57 6.94
N HIS A 231 5.69 1.99 7.53
CA HIS A 231 6.97 1.35 7.32
C HIS A 231 6.95 -0.08 7.87
N MET A 232 7.45 -1.02 7.08
CA MET A 232 7.68 -2.38 7.53
C MET A 232 9.13 -2.49 7.98
N GLN A 233 9.35 -2.89 9.23
CA GLN A 233 10.69 -3.07 9.78
C GLN A 233 11.42 -4.20 9.03
N LEU A 234 12.66 -3.94 8.59
CA LEU A 234 13.54 -5.03 8.15
C LEU A 234 13.89 -5.89 9.38
N LEU A 235 13.52 -7.15 9.34
CA LEU A 235 13.77 -8.13 10.39
C LEU A 235 14.88 -9.09 9.96
N ASP A 236 15.45 -9.78 10.94
CA ASP A 236 16.32 -10.93 10.71
C ASP A 236 15.68 -12.23 11.24
N GLN A 237 16.14 -13.38 10.75
CA GLN A 237 15.61 -14.68 11.17
C GLN A 237 15.79 -14.93 12.68
N TYR A 238 16.86 -14.39 13.27
CA TYR A 238 17.17 -14.56 14.68
C TYR A 238 16.15 -13.86 15.60
N GLN A 239 15.70 -12.66 15.24
CA GLN A 239 14.64 -11.93 15.93
C GLN A 239 13.34 -12.73 15.94
N ILE A 240 12.97 -13.32 14.81
CA ILE A 240 11.77 -14.14 14.69
C ILE A 240 11.86 -15.41 15.56
N GLU A 241 12.99 -16.12 15.50
CA GLU A 241 13.21 -17.36 16.26
C GLU A 241 13.17 -17.15 17.78
N ARG A 242 13.60 -15.98 18.24
CA ARG A 242 13.61 -15.64 19.68
C ARG A 242 12.34 -14.94 20.16
N GLY A 243 11.47 -14.55 19.24
CA GLY A 243 10.34 -13.69 19.56
C GLY A 243 10.76 -12.31 20.09
N GLU A 244 11.89 -11.81 19.59
CA GLU A 244 12.44 -10.47 19.87
C GLU A 244 11.94 -9.49 18.80
N PHE A 245 10.63 -9.21 18.83
CA PHE A 245 9.93 -8.30 17.92
C PHE A 245 9.07 -7.30 18.67
#